data_AF-A0A847MHS1-F1
#
_entry.id   AF-A0A847MHS1-F1
#
_cell.length_a   1.000
_cell.length_b   1.000
_cell.length_c   1.000
_cell.angle_alpha   90.00
_cell.angle_beta   90.00
_cell.angle_gamma   90.00
#
_symmetry.space_group_name_H-M   'P 1'
#
loop_
_entity.id
_entity.type
_entity.pdbx_description
1 polymer ?
#
loop_
_entity_poly.entity_id
_entity_poly.type
_entity_poly.pdbx_seq_one_letter_code
_entity_poly.pdbx_strand_id
1 'polypeptide(L)'
;MKCEFCNNRASVVFFVLDKEEKIEKKYYLCEVCANKIPVSCFVVNQIQQPSQLRKFTNPRETEENLSGLFCSYCLIKAKDFLESGLLGCAHCYDSFYKLIQDCVSLKQPELIHRGKIPIRLFRQIKLKKDIDHMRQIYQRCLEKENYEEASGVARRLQKLESYLG
;
A
#
# COMPACT_ATOMS: atom_id res chain seq x y z
N MET A 1 -23.02 -22.81 -29.09
CA MET A 1 -22.85 -22.13 -27.79
C MET A 1 -22.97 -20.63 -28.00
N LYS A 2 -23.62 -19.93 -27.07
CA LYS A 2 -23.87 -18.48 -27.15
C LYS A 2 -22.84 -17.72 -26.30
N CYS A 3 -22.54 -16.49 -26.70
CA CYS A 3 -21.70 -15.56 -25.98
C CYS A 3 -22.42 -15.10 -24.73
N GLU A 4 -21.75 -15.11 -23.59
CA GLU A 4 -22.35 -14.74 -22.29
C GLU A 4 -22.73 -13.25 -22.20
N PHE A 5 -22.13 -12.38 -23.02
CA PHE A 5 -22.36 -10.93 -22.97
C PHE A 5 -23.39 -10.43 -23.98
N CYS A 6 -23.52 -11.08 -25.14
CA CYS A 6 -24.35 -10.57 -26.24
C CYS A 6 -25.24 -11.64 -26.88
N ASN A 7 -25.25 -12.87 -26.34
CA ASN A 7 -26.04 -14.01 -26.83
C ASN A 7 -25.81 -14.44 -28.30
N ASN A 8 -24.86 -13.82 -29.01
CA ASN A 8 -24.42 -14.23 -30.35
C ASN A 8 -23.61 -15.55 -30.31
N ARG A 9 -23.30 -16.15 -31.46
CA ARG A 9 -22.48 -17.39 -31.50
C ARG A 9 -21.09 -17.12 -30.92
N ALA A 10 -20.69 -17.91 -29.92
CA ALA A 10 -19.35 -17.83 -29.33
C ALA A 10 -18.29 -18.43 -30.26
N SER A 11 -17.12 -17.79 -30.33
CA SER A 11 -15.97 -18.22 -31.14
C SER A 11 -14.68 -18.38 -30.32
N VAL A 12 -14.60 -17.75 -29.14
CA VAL A 12 -13.41 -17.74 -28.27
C VAL A 12 -13.81 -18.22 -26.87
N VAL A 13 -12.94 -19.02 -26.23
CA VAL A 13 -13.10 -19.50 -24.86
C VAL A 13 -11.95 -18.97 -24.00
N PHE A 14 -12.28 -18.28 -22.91
CA PHE A 14 -11.32 -17.79 -21.92
C PHE A 14 -11.32 -18.68 -20.66
N PHE A 15 -10.14 -19.05 -20.19
CA PHE A 15 -9.93 -19.81 -18.96
C PHE A 15 -9.28 -18.93 -17.90
N VAL A 16 -9.84 -18.90 -16.70
CA VAL A 16 -9.19 -18.33 -15.51
C VAL A 16 -8.59 -19.50 -14.73
N LEU A 17 -7.27 -19.45 -14.55
CA LEU A 17 -6.51 -20.47 -13.83
C LEU A 17 -6.18 -19.99 -12.41
N ASP A 18 -6.21 -20.94 -11.49
CA ASP A 18 -5.79 -20.79 -10.12
C ASP A 18 -4.26 -20.75 -9.96
N LYS A 19 -3.78 -20.45 -8.74
CA LYS A 19 -2.35 -20.55 -8.40
C LYS A 19 -1.77 -21.95 -8.59
N GLU A 20 -2.60 -22.99 -8.59
CA GLU A 20 -2.25 -24.40 -8.83
C GLU A 20 -2.57 -24.85 -10.26
N GLU A 21 -2.73 -23.92 -11.22
CA GLU A 21 -3.04 -24.19 -12.65
C GLU A 21 -4.36 -24.94 -12.91
N LYS A 22 -5.23 -25.02 -11.90
CA LYS A 22 -6.58 -25.58 -12.03
C LYS A 22 -7.53 -24.55 -12.65
N ILE A 23 -8.48 -25.00 -13.46
CA ILE A 23 -9.46 -24.11 -14.10
C ILE A 23 -10.53 -23.71 -13.08
N GLU A 24 -10.55 -22.44 -12.67
CA GLU A 24 -11.59 -21.89 -11.80
C GLU A 24 -12.85 -21.51 -12.59
N LYS A 25 -12.69 -20.82 -13.71
CA LYS A 25 -13.81 -20.27 -14.50
C LYS A 25 -13.56 -20.37 -16.00
N LYS A 26 -14.65 -20.55 -16.76
CA LYS A 26 -14.67 -20.61 -18.22
C LYS A 26 -15.68 -19.59 -18.74
N TYR A 27 -15.26 -18.74 -19.68
CA TYR A 27 -16.12 -17.75 -20.32
C TYR A 27 -16.20 -18.01 -21.83
N TYR A 28 -17.42 -18.04 -22.36
CA TYR A 28 -17.65 -18.17 -23.81
C TYR A 28 -17.94 -16.80 -24.43
N LEU A 29 -17.06 -16.32 -25.32
CA LEU A 29 -17.15 -14.99 -25.94
C LEU A 29 -17.19 -15.07 -27.47
N CYS A 30 -17.81 -14.07 -28.09
CA CYS A 30 -17.62 -13.82 -29.52
C CYS A 30 -16.41 -12.90 -29.74
N GLU A 31 -15.89 -12.86 -30.95
CA GLU A 31 -14.69 -12.11 -31.33
C GLU A 31 -14.78 -10.61 -30.97
N VAL A 32 -15.95 -10.00 -31.18
CA VAL A 32 -16.19 -8.59 -30.85
C VAL A 32 -16.15 -8.33 -29.34
N CYS A 33 -16.70 -9.24 -28.53
CA CYS A 33 -16.67 -9.11 -27.07
C CYS A 33 -15.29 -9.43 -26.50
N ALA A 34 -14.57 -10.39 -27.07
CA ALA A 34 -13.21 -10.75 -26.68
C ALA A 34 -12.24 -9.57 -26.87
N ASN A 35 -12.34 -8.83 -27.98
CA ASN A 35 -11.45 -7.70 -28.24
C ASN A 35 -11.79 -6.44 -27.41
N LYS A 36 -13.02 -6.32 -26.90
CA LYS A 36 -13.42 -5.18 -26.06
C LYS A 36 -13.03 -5.33 -24.60
N ILE A 37 -12.87 -6.57 -24.11
CA ILE A 37 -12.62 -6.82 -22.70
C ILE A 37 -11.13 -7.14 -22.51
N PRO A 38 -10.34 -6.25 -21.89
CA PRO A 38 -8.94 -6.54 -21.61
C PRO A 38 -8.84 -7.71 -20.62
N VAL A 39 -7.80 -8.54 -20.78
CA VAL A 39 -7.55 -9.73 -19.95
C VAL A 39 -7.51 -9.39 -18.44
N SER A 40 -7.12 -8.16 -18.09
CA SER A 40 -7.14 -7.64 -16.72
C SER A 40 -8.52 -7.67 -16.04
N CYS A 41 -9.62 -7.61 -16.78
CA CYS A 41 -10.98 -7.74 -16.23
C CYS A 41 -11.33 -9.17 -15.80
N PHE A 42 -10.63 -10.18 -16.32
CA PHE A 42 -10.82 -11.59 -15.93
C PHE A 42 -9.83 -12.03 -14.85
N VAL A 43 -8.65 -11.39 -14.79
CA VAL A 43 -7.58 -11.65 -13.80
C VAL A 43 -7.76 -10.77 -12.56
N VAL A 44 -9.01 -10.41 -12.21
CA VAL A 44 -9.27 -9.62 -11.00
C VAL A 44 -8.95 -10.50 -9.79
N ASN A 45 -7.68 -10.47 -9.38
CA ASN A 45 -7.32 -10.50 -7.97
C ASN A 45 -8.37 -9.64 -7.27
N GLN A 46 -9.13 -10.26 -6.36
CA GLN A 46 -10.19 -9.64 -5.55
C GLN A 46 -9.71 -8.43 -4.70
N ILE A 47 -8.46 -7.98 -4.89
CA ILE A 47 -7.84 -6.80 -4.31
C ILE A 47 -8.17 -5.53 -5.11
N GLN A 48 -8.57 -5.64 -6.38
CA GLN A 48 -8.87 -4.49 -7.24
C GLN A 48 -10.22 -4.63 -7.92
N GLN A 49 -11.30 -4.64 -7.15
CA GLN A 49 -12.58 -4.19 -7.68
C GLN A 49 -12.56 -2.65 -7.78
N PRO A 50 -12.75 -2.05 -8.97
CA PRO A 50 -12.90 -0.60 -9.11
C PRO A 50 -14.31 -0.10 -8.76
N SER A 51 -15.19 -0.95 -8.21
CA SER A 51 -16.55 -0.59 -7.78
C SER A 51 -16.64 -0.20 -6.30
N GLN A 52 -15.56 -0.33 -5.54
CA GLN A 52 -15.38 0.33 -4.25
C GLN A 52 -14.23 1.33 -4.34
N LEU A 53 -14.31 2.26 -5.28
CA LEU A 53 -13.69 3.58 -5.08
C LEU A 53 -14.36 4.18 -3.84
N ARG A 54 -13.82 3.76 -2.69
CA ARG A 54 -14.17 4.23 -1.36
C ARG A 54 -13.84 5.70 -1.38
N LYS A 55 -14.87 6.51 -1.64
CA LYS A 55 -14.84 7.96 -1.42
C LYS A 55 -14.05 8.18 -0.14
N PHE A 56 -13.01 8.99 -0.23
CA PHE A 56 -12.30 9.43 0.95
C PHE A 56 -13.23 10.42 1.69
N THR A 57 -14.30 9.91 2.29
CA THR A 57 -15.20 10.71 3.11
C THR A 57 -14.55 10.82 4.46
N ASN A 58 -13.89 11.94 4.73
CA ASN A 58 -13.52 12.32 6.07
C ASN A 58 -14.82 12.73 6.80
N PRO A 59 -15.28 12.00 7.82
CA PRO A 59 -16.49 12.38 8.57
C PRO A 59 -16.28 13.63 9.46
N ARG A 60 -15.05 14.19 9.48
CA ARG A 60 -14.65 15.28 10.35
C ARG A 60 -14.58 16.65 9.67
N GLU A 61 -14.61 16.71 8.35
CA GLU A 61 -14.55 17.98 7.61
C GLU A 61 -15.91 18.29 6.99
N THR A 62 -16.52 19.38 7.43
CA THR A 62 -17.73 19.94 6.81
C THR A 62 -17.41 20.39 5.38
N GLU A 63 -18.38 20.26 4.47
CA GLU A 63 -18.23 20.63 3.05
C GLU A 63 -17.74 22.06 2.82
N GLU A 64 -17.94 22.94 3.80
CA GLU A 64 -17.49 24.33 3.84
C GLU A 64 -15.95 24.44 3.88
N ASN A 65 -15.26 23.60 4.67
CA ASN A 65 -13.79 23.63 4.80
C ASN A 65 -13.07 23.14 3.53
N LEU A 66 -13.73 22.29 2.74
CA LEU A 66 -13.19 21.71 1.50
C LEU A 66 -13.39 22.60 0.27
N SER A 67 -14.28 23.60 0.37
CA SER A 67 -14.72 24.40 -0.77
C SER A 67 -13.66 25.37 -1.31
N GLY A 68 -12.64 25.69 -0.51
CA GLY A 68 -11.54 26.58 -0.87
C GLY A 68 -10.18 25.89 -1.03
N LEU A 69 -10.08 24.58 -0.81
CA LEU A 69 -8.80 23.87 -0.85
C LEU A 69 -8.54 23.33 -2.26
N PHE A 70 -7.54 23.89 -2.93
CA PHE A 70 -7.09 23.47 -4.26
C PHE A 70 -5.58 23.49 -4.36
N CYS A 71 -5.02 22.71 -5.29
CA CYS A 71 -3.59 22.74 -5.55
C CYS A 71 -3.22 24.00 -6.35
N SER A 72 -2.26 24.78 -5.87
CA SER A 72 -1.81 26.00 -6.55
C SER A 72 -1.15 25.74 -7.92
N TYR A 73 -0.68 24.52 -8.18
CA TYR A 73 0.01 24.16 -9.41
C TYR A 73 -0.90 23.56 -10.48
N CYS A 74 -1.65 22.49 -10.17
CA CYS A 74 -2.52 21.81 -11.13
C CYS A 74 -4.01 22.17 -10.98
N LEU A 75 -4.37 23.02 -10.02
CA LEU A 75 -5.73 23.55 -9.80
C LEU A 75 -6.80 22.50 -9.48
N ILE A 76 -6.42 21.24 -9.25
CA ILE A 76 -7.33 20.22 -8.72
C ILE A 76 -7.89 20.69 -7.37
N LYS A 77 -9.20 20.50 -7.18
CA LYS A 77 -9.87 20.78 -5.91
C LYS A 77 -9.80 19.57 -5.01
N ALA A 78 -9.84 19.80 -3.71
CA ALA A 78 -9.89 18.72 -2.72
C ALA A 78 -11.09 17.78 -2.93
N LYS A 79 -12.27 18.32 -3.29
CA LYS A 79 -13.47 17.52 -3.58
C LYS A 79 -13.23 16.50 -4.69
N ASP A 80 -12.62 16.95 -5.80
CA ASP A 80 -12.31 16.08 -6.95
C ASP A 80 -11.32 14.97 -6.56
N PHE A 81 -10.35 15.27 -5.70
CA PHE A 81 -9.44 14.27 -5.14
C PHE A 81 -10.18 13.26 -4.25
N LEU A 82 -11.09 13.68 -3.38
CA LEU A 82 -11.82 12.77 -2.48
C LEU A 82 -12.78 11.85 -3.23
N GLU A 83 -13.35 12.33 -4.35
CA GLU A 83 -14.24 11.56 -5.23
C GLU A 83 -13.47 10.59 -6.15
N SER A 84 -12.41 11.07 -6.81
CA SER A 84 -11.64 10.27 -7.77
C SER A 84 -10.57 9.38 -7.11
N GLY A 85 -10.07 9.77 -5.94
CA GLY A 85 -8.94 9.16 -5.26
C GLY A 85 -7.58 9.41 -5.92
N LEU A 86 -7.51 10.32 -6.91
CA LEU A 86 -6.32 10.57 -7.72
C LEU A 86 -5.78 11.99 -7.50
N LEU A 87 -4.46 12.10 -7.38
CA LEU A 87 -3.74 13.37 -7.30
C LEU A 87 -3.18 13.73 -8.69
N GLY A 88 -3.12 15.02 -9.02
CA GLY A 88 -2.70 15.47 -10.35
C GLY A 88 -1.19 15.75 -10.51
N CYS A 89 -0.52 16.21 -9.46
CA CYS A 89 0.91 16.55 -9.50
C CYS A 89 1.59 16.34 -8.14
N ALA A 90 2.91 16.50 -8.08
CA ALA A 90 3.68 16.34 -6.83
C ALA A 90 3.26 17.34 -5.73
N HIS A 91 2.98 18.59 -6.09
CA HIS A 91 2.54 19.62 -5.14
C HIS A 91 1.16 19.34 -4.50
N CYS A 92 0.40 18.39 -5.04
CA CYS A 92 -0.84 17.95 -4.41
C CYS A 92 -0.59 17.25 -3.06
N TYR A 93 0.56 16.60 -2.86
CA TYR A 93 0.89 15.97 -1.58
C TYR A 93 1.04 17.00 -0.46
N ASP A 94 1.61 18.17 -0.78
CA ASP A 94 1.73 19.27 0.18
C ASP A 94 0.39 19.98 0.38
N SER A 95 -0.31 20.28 -0.73
CA SER A 95 -1.58 21.02 -0.72
C SER A 95 -2.68 20.28 0.04
N PHE A 96 -2.69 18.94 -0.04
CA PHE A 96 -3.68 18.07 0.59
C PHE A 96 -3.10 17.22 1.72
N TYR A 97 -1.96 17.61 2.29
CA TYR A 97 -1.25 16.79 3.28
C TYR A 97 -2.15 16.30 4.43
N LYS A 98 -2.92 17.20 5.03
CA LYS A 98 -3.83 16.89 6.15
C LYS A 98 -4.92 15.89 5.73
N LEU A 99 -5.52 16.11 4.56
CA LEU A 99 -6.52 15.21 3.98
C LEU A 99 -5.96 13.81 3.75
N ILE A 100 -4.79 13.73 3.11
CA ILE A 100 -4.10 12.47 2.84
C ILE A 100 -3.77 11.76 4.17
N GLN A 101 -3.28 12.50 5.16
CA GLN A 101 -2.95 11.97 6.48
C GLN A 101 -4.19 11.36 7.16
N ASP A 102 -5.30 12.09 7.22
CA ASP A 102 -6.55 11.59 7.80
C ASP A 102 -7.07 10.36 7.07
N CYS A 103 -7.02 10.38 5.74
CA CYS A 103 -7.42 9.26 4.89
C CYS A 103 -6.59 8.00 5.13
N VAL A 104 -5.27 8.16 5.30
CA VAL A 104 -4.34 7.07 5.61
C VAL A 104 -4.59 6.56 7.02
N SER A 105 -4.74 7.45 8.01
CA SER A 105 -4.99 7.08 9.40
C SER A 105 -6.31 6.31 9.60
N LEU A 106 -7.35 6.62 8.83
CA LEU A 106 -8.61 5.87 8.86
C LEU A 106 -8.47 4.42 8.39
N LYS A 107 -7.63 4.18 7.38
CA LYS A 107 -7.45 2.86 6.77
C LYS A 107 -6.32 2.06 7.42
N GLN A 108 -5.31 2.76 7.94
CA GLN A 108 -4.12 2.21 8.55
C GLN A 108 -3.98 2.78 9.99
N PRO A 109 -4.40 2.03 11.02
CA PRO A 109 -4.43 2.53 12.39
C PRO A 109 -3.03 2.76 12.98
N GLU A 110 -2.02 2.03 12.51
CA GLU A 110 -0.62 2.24 12.90
C GLU A 110 0.26 2.39 11.65
N LEU A 111 1.11 3.42 11.65
CA LEU A 111 2.15 3.61 10.65
C LEU A 111 3.22 2.51 10.69
N ILE A 112 3.28 1.75 11.79
CA ILE A 112 4.29 0.72 12.04
C ILE A 112 3.61 -0.65 11.94
N HIS A 113 4.06 -1.49 11.00
CA HIS A 113 3.63 -2.88 10.94
C HIS A 113 4.32 -3.71 12.05
N ARG A 114 3.56 -4.14 13.05
CA ARG A 114 4.04 -5.05 14.13
C ARG A 114 3.85 -6.55 13.82
N GLY A 115 3.26 -6.88 12.67
CA GLY A 115 2.83 -8.22 12.30
C GLY A 115 3.81 -9.03 11.45
N LYS A 116 3.27 -9.79 10.48
CA LYS A 116 4.05 -10.68 9.59
C LYS A 116 5.17 -9.91 8.89
N ILE A 117 6.39 -10.43 9.04
CA ILE A 117 7.57 -9.89 8.38
C ILE A 117 7.87 -10.75 7.15
N PRO A 118 8.03 -10.16 5.95
CA PRO A 118 8.45 -10.91 4.77
C PRO A 118 9.78 -11.63 5.02
N ILE A 119 9.87 -12.90 4.63
CA ILE A 119 11.03 -13.77 4.91
C ILE A 119 12.35 -13.12 4.42
N ARG A 120 12.32 -12.48 3.25
CA ARG A 120 13.49 -11.79 2.66
C ARG A 120 13.96 -10.60 3.50
N LEU A 121 13.05 -9.92 4.20
CA LEU A 121 13.35 -8.73 5.01
C LEU A 121 13.62 -9.08 6.49
N PHE A 122 13.31 -10.30 6.91
CA PHE A 122 13.42 -10.73 8.31
C PHE A 122 14.82 -10.51 8.88
N ARG A 123 15.87 -10.88 8.14
CA ARG A 123 17.27 -10.72 8.59
C ARG A 123 17.62 -9.25 8.82
N GLN A 124 17.30 -8.38 7.86
CA GLN A 124 17.59 -6.94 7.97
C GLN A 124 16.80 -6.28 9.10
N ILE A 125 15.50 -6.61 9.23
CA ILE A 125 14.65 -6.05 10.28
C ILE A 125 15.11 -6.53 11.67
N LYS A 126 15.47 -7.81 11.81
CA LYS A 126 16.03 -8.35 13.05
C LYS A 126 17.32 -7.65 13.43
N LEU A 127 18.25 -7.50 12.48
CA LEU A 127 19.51 -6.79 12.71
C LEU A 127 19.29 -5.35 13.20
N LYS A 128 18.37 -4.61 12.56
CA LYS A 128 18.01 -3.25 12.99
C LYS A 128 17.46 -3.22 14.42
N LYS A 129 16.55 -4.15 14.76
CA LYS A 129 16.02 -4.27 16.13
C LYS A 129 17.10 -4.58 17.16
N ASP A 130 18.03 -5.47 16.81
CA ASP A 130 19.15 -5.84 17.71
C ASP A 130 20.08 -4.64 17.94
N ILE A 131 20.34 -3.83 16.91
CA ILE A 131 21.11 -2.58 17.02
C ILE A 131 20.39 -1.58 17.91
N ASP A 132 19.11 -1.32 17.67
CA ASP A 132 18.33 -0.37 18.47
C ASP A 132 18.29 -0.78 19.95
N HIS A 133 18.13 -2.08 20.23
CA HIS A 133 18.20 -2.62 21.58
C HIS A 133 19.59 -2.42 22.22
N MET A 134 20.67 -2.67 21.49
CA MET A 134 22.03 -2.44 22.00
C MET A 134 22.34 -0.96 22.22
N ARG A 135 21.77 -0.04 21.42
CA ARG A 135 21.84 1.41 21.67
C ARG A 135 21.17 1.79 22.98
N GLN A 136 19.99 1.24 23.26
CA GLN A 136 19.30 1.47 24.54
C GLN A 136 20.10 0.94 25.72
N ILE A 137 20.71 -0.25 25.60
CA ILE A 137 21.58 -0.79 26.67
C ILE A 137 22.79 0.12 26.86
N TYR A 138 23.44 0.54 25.78
CA TYR A 138 24.61 1.42 25.84
C TYR A 138 24.28 2.73 26.58
N GLN A 139 23.15 3.37 26.24
CA GLN A 139 22.68 4.56 26.94
C GLN A 139 22.44 4.32 28.43
N ARG A 140 21.79 3.21 28.80
CA ARG A 140 21.60 2.84 30.22
C ARG A 140 22.91 2.59 30.96
N CYS A 141 23.92 2.02 30.30
CA CYS A 141 25.24 1.85 30.89
C CYS A 141 25.93 3.21 31.14
N LEU A 142 25.78 4.17 30.23
CA LEU A 142 26.28 5.54 30.42
C LEU A 142 25.56 6.26 31.56
N GLU A 143 24.23 6.16 31.64
CA GLU A 143 23.42 6.75 32.72
C GLU A 143 23.79 6.20 34.11
N LYS A 144 24.27 4.95 34.16
CA LYS A 144 24.72 4.28 35.40
C LYS A 144 26.22 4.41 35.65
N GLU A 145 26.94 5.19 34.82
CA GLU A 145 28.40 5.35 34.88
C GLU A 145 29.18 4.02 34.80
N ASN A 146 28.58 2.99 34.18
CA ASN A 146 29.15 1.65 34.06
C ASN A 146 29.99 1.54 32.78
N TYR A 147 31.15 2.20 32.78
CA TYR A 147 31.96 2.40 31.57
C TYR A 147 32.56 1.11 30.99
N GLU A 148 32.88 0.11 31.82
CA GLU A 148 33.40 -1.18 31.36
C GLU A 148 32.36 -1.94 30.53
N GLU A 149 31.12 -1.99 31.04
CA GLU A 149 29.99 -2.58 30.32
C GLU A 149 29.67 -1.79 29.06
N ALA A 150 29.69 -0.45 29.13
CA ALA A 150 29.46 0.42 27.98
C ALA A 150 30.45 0.15 26.85
N SER A 151 31.75 -0.03 27.16
CA SER A 151 32.79 -0.40 26.18
C SER A 151 32.54 -1.78 25.54
N GLY A 152 32.07 -2.75 26.34
CA GLY A 152 31.66 -4.06 25.85
C GLY A 152 30.46 -3.98 24.88
N VAL A 153 29.45 -3.20 25.24
CA VAL A 153 28.25 -2.99 24.41
C VAL A 153 28.59 -2.21 23.14
N ALA A 154 29.46 -1.19 23.21
CA ALA A 154 29.91 -0.42 22.05
C ALA A 154 30.60 -1.30 21.00
N ARG A 155 31.50 -2.21 21.42
CA ARG A 155 32.13 -3.17 20.50
C ARG A 155 31.12 -4.09 19.82
N ARG A 156 30.12 -4.56 20.57
CA ARG A 156 29.02 -5.38 20.02
C ARG A 156 28.17 -4.59 19.04
N LEU A 157 27.88 -3.32 19.35
CA LEU A 157 27.15 -2.42 18.47
C LEU A 157 27.88 -2.26 17.12
N GLN A 158 29.18 -1.97 17.17
CA GLN A 158 30.03 -1.79 15.98
C GLN A 158 30.04 -3.03 15.10
N LYS A 159 30.11 -4.23 15.72
CA LYS A 159 30.02 -5.50 15.01
C LYS A 159 28.64 -5.70 14.36
N LEU A 160 27.55 -5.37 15.06
CA LEU A 160 26.20 -5.47 14.48
C LEU A 160 26.01 -4.50 13.31
N GLU A 161 26.52 -3.28 13.42
CA GLU A 161 26.49 -2.27 12.35
C GLU A 161 27.32 -2.68 11.13
N SER A 162 28.39 -3.46 11.29
CA SER A 162 29.15 -3.98 10.15
C SER A 162 28.37 -4.96 9.25
N TYR A 163 27.30 -5.59 9.76
CA TYR A 163 26.44 -6.48 8.98
C TYR A 163 25.36 -5.73 8.18
N LEU A 164 25.30 -4.40 8.29
CA LEU A 164 24.36 -3.54 7.55
C LEU A 164 24.92 -3.07 6.20
N GLY A 165 26.18 -3.40 5.91
CA GLY A 165 26.85 -3.17 4.61
C GLY A 165 26.58 -4.28 3.60
#